data_AF-A0A1M2Z8K7-F1
#
_entry.id   AF-A0A1M2Z8K7-F1
#
_cell.length_a   1.000
_cell.length_b   1.000
_cell.length_c   1.000
_cell.angle_alpha   90.00
_cell.angle_beta   90.00
_cell.angle_gamma   90.00
#
_symmetry.space_group_name_H-M   'P 1'
#
loop_
_entity.id
_entity.type
_entity.pdbx_description
1 polymer ?
#
loop_
_entity_poly.entity_id
_entity_poly.type
_entity_poly.pdbx_seq_one_letter_code
_entity_poly.pdbx_strand_id
1 'polypeptide(L)'
;MIDMFYKSYLYNLIRKLYMVILASFQETFLYKMFMADIDNRSLENSFVSKIVVGIKTMLGALSSFITDSFTYKMLHRFCAKTTVTDIISSSKILNLFKVSAEGYSFSFLLFLLLLFFAGLFPTMAVVFLALFIMVFALLEKDFNQTLTKTKPVFTDVLIAFYMLNLILGLYLSKDPSKFNIFLVYFVFVSLYFAVRYFISSERKMILSVSYFTLSGIFVCLYGLYQYLTGSYETTTWTDTQLFSDIEGRIYATFQNPNVFGEYLLFLIPISLAMVIISKQVIHKIIYGGALALAAICLILTYSRGCWLGLMGGMAIFVLLLYKKYLIPFVALLPFAVFMIPKNSLNRFQSIGNLKDGSTAFRVYVWRGTVAMLEKIWPIGAGIGTKSFENAYAPYAYADVMAPHSHSLYFHLLSETGLFGILVFVALCYFIIRQLLMVFKHSKNRRLQILAVAFVAGFTGFLIQGFFDNTFYNYRMYMLFFAIVSLAASLYGVAERKA
;
A
#
# COMPACT_ATOMS: atom_id res chain seq x y z
N MET A 1 -44.02 34.29 -36.47
CA MET A 1 -43.72 34.91 -35.17
C MET A 1 -42.84 34.02 -34.30
N ILE A 2 -43.24 32.77 -34.04
CA ILE A 2 -42.44 31.76 -33.32
C ILE A 2 -41.08 31.50 -34.00
N ASP A 3 -41.07 31.36 -35.32
CA ASP A 3 -39.82 31.11 -36.08
C ASP A 3 -38.85 32.30 -36.06
N MET A 4 -39.36 33.53 -35.93
CA MET A 4 -38.54 34.72 -35.68
C MET A 4 -37.99 34.77 -34.26
N PHE A 5 -38.75 34.29 -33.26
CA PHE A 5 -38.26 34.19 -31.88
C PHE A 5 -37.10 33.18 -31.78
N TYR A 6 -37.20 32.02 -32.44
CA TYR A 6 -36.11 31.02 -32.52
C TYR A 6 -34.86 31.53 -33.24
N LYS A 7 -35.02 32.49 -34.16
CA LYS A 7 -33.92 33.19 -34.84
C LYS A 7 -33.47 34.46 -34.09
N SER A 8 -34.19 34.87 -33.04
CA SER A 8 -33.87 36.09 -32.31
C SER A 8 -32.59 35.92 -31.49
N TYR A 9 -31.86 37.02 -31.34
CA TYR A 9 -30.67 37.08 -30.50
C TYR A 9 -30.97 36.68 -29.05
N LEU A 10 -32.14 37.08 -28.52
CA LEU A 10 -32.57 36.80 -27.15
C LEU A 10 -32.79 35.31 -26.90
N TYR A 11 -33.42 34.58 -27.83
CA TYR A 11 -33.58 33.13 -27.73
C TYR A 11 -32.24 32.40 -27.76
N ASN A 12 -31.32 32.81 -28.64
CA ASN A 12 -29.99 32.22 -28.71
C ASN A 12 -29.14 32.52 -27.46
N LEU A 13 -29.33 33.69 -26.84
CA LEU A 13 -28.68 34.05 -25.58
C LEU A 13 -29.20 33.21 -24.40
N ILE A 14 -30.52 33.08 -24.26
CA ILE A 14 -31.17 32.27 -23.21
C ILE A 14 -30.82 30.79 -23.38
N ARG A 15 -30.84 30.26 -24.61
CA ARG A 15 -30.43 28.89 -24.92
C ARG A 15 -28.96 28.66 -24.58
N LYS A 16 -28.07 29.61 -24.88
CA LYS A 16 -26.65 29.52 -24.48
C LYS A 16 -26.48 29.53 -22.96
N LEU A 17 -27.17 30.42 -22.23
CA LEU A 17 -27.13 30.49 -20.78
C LEU A 17 -27.65 29.21 -20.12
N TYR A 18 -28.76 28.68 -20.60
CA TYR A 18 -29.32 27.40 -20.13
C TYR A 18 -28.36 26.23 -20.38
N MET A 19 -27.78 26.12 -21.59
CA MET A 19 -26.80 25.07 -21.92
C MET A 19 -25.51 25.22 -21.13
N VAL A 20 -25.07 26.44 -20.81
CA VAL A 20 -23.90 26.67 -19.96
C VAL A 20 -24.19 26.25 -18.52
N ILE A 21 -25.35 26.58 -17.95
CA ILE A 21 -25.69 26.21 -16.56
C ILE A 21 -25.89 24.70 -16.41
N LEU A 22 -26.57 24.05 -17.36
CA LEU A 22 -26.77 22.59 -17.35
C LEU A 22 -25.46 21.82 -17.57
N ALA A 23 -24.62 22.26 -18.51
CA ALA A 23 -23.28 21.72 -18.68
C ALA A 23 -22.42 21.95 -17.43
N SER A 24 -22.55 23.10 -16.76
CA SER A 24 -21.76 23.39 -15.56
C SER A 24 -22.10 22.49 -14.38
N PHE A 25 -23.36 22.08 -14.23
CA PHE A 25 -23.80 21.28 -13.08
C PHE A 25 -23.74 19.76 -13.33
N GLN A 26 -24.09 19.30 -14.54
CA GLN A 26 -23.98 17.88 -14.93
C GLN A 26 -22.53 17.41 -15.13
N GLU A 27 -21.59 18.33 -15.34
CA GLU A 27 -20.15 18.03 -15.43
C GLU A 27 -19.43 18.06 -14.07
N THR A 28 -20.12 18.32 -12.96
CA THR A 28 -19.47 18.26 -11.65
C THR A 28 -19.12 16.82 -11.26
N PHE A 29 -17.86 16.60 -10.90
CA PHE A 29 -17.31 15.31 -10.47
C PHE A 29 -18.10 14.67 -9.31
N LEU A 30 -18.64 15.50 -8.41
CA LEU A 30 -19.46 15.08 -7.28
C LEU A 30 -20.78 14.41 -7.72
N TYR A 31 -21.43 14.89 -8.80
CA TYR A 31 -22.67 14.28 -9.28
C TYR A 31 -22.44 12.89 -9.90
N LYS A 32 -21.35 12.75 -10.67
CA LYS A 32 -20.97 11.48 -11.33
C LYS A 32 -20.37 10.43 -10.36
N MET A 33 -19.91 10.82 -9.17
CA MET A 33 -19.32 9.92 -8.17
C MET A 33 -20.37 9.18 -7.30
N PHE A 34 -21.58 9.73 -7.15
CA PHE A 34 -22.51 9.29 -6.09
C PHE A 34 -23.79 8.57 -6.55
N MET A 35 -24.23 8.64 -7.83
CA MET A 35 -25.64 8.35 -8.14
C MET A 35 -26.01 7.47 -9.35
N ALA A 36 -25.11 6.88 -10.14
CA ALA A 36 -25.56 6.06 -11.26
C ALA A 36 -24.85 4.71 -11.35
N ASP A 37 -25.60 3.66 -11.06
CA ASP A 37 -25.33 2.28 -11.47
C ASP A 37 -24.80 2.28 -12.90
N ILE A 38 -23.53 1.91 -13.03
CA ILE A 38 -22.87 1.91 -14.33
C ILE A 38 -23.26 0.62 -15.05
N ASP A 39 -24.29 0.75 -15.88
CA ASP A 39 -24.59 -0.15 -16.98
C ASP A 39 -23.40 -0.16 -17.97
N ASN A 40 -22.95 -1.36 -18.36
CA ASN A 40 -21.73 -1.63 -19.12
C ASN A 40 -21.62 -0.80 -20.42
N ARG A 41 -22.75 -0.40 -21.01
CA ARG A 41 -22.78 0.40 -22.26
C ARG A 41 -22.38 1.87 -22.06
N SER A 42 -22.58 2.43 -20.87
CA SER A 42 -22.19 3.82 -20.56
C SER A 42 -20.69 3.98 -20.35
N LEU A 43 -20.03 2.92 -19.88
CA LEU A 43 -18.58 2.84 -19.68
C LEU A 43 -17.83 2.86 -21.01
N GLU A 44 -18.30 2.10 -22.02
CA GLU A 44 -17.66 1.99 -23.34
C GLU A 44 -17.55 3.34 -24.08
N ASN A 45 -18.50 4.26 -23.86
CA ASN A 45 -18.52 5.58 -24.51
C ASN A 45 -17.99 6.73 -23.63
N SER A 46 -17.54 6.43 -22.41
CA SER A 46 -17.06 7.45 -21.45
C SER A 46 -15.69 8.03 -21.80
N PHE A 47 -15.39 9.23 -21.28
CA PHE A 47 -14.05 9.83 -21.33
C PHE A 47 -12.98 8.90 -20.73
N VAL A 48 -13.34 8.11 -19.72
CA VAL A 48 -12.47 7.09 -19.10
C VAL A 48 -12.18 5.95 -20.08
N SER A 49 -13.17 5.47 -20.85
CA SER A 49 -12.93 4.49 -21.92
C SER A 49 -12.02 5.07 -23.01
N LYS A 50 -12.20 6.33 -23.40
CA LYS A 50 -11.30 6.99 -24.37
C LYS A 50 -9.86 7.13 -23.83
N ILE A 51 -9.68 7.42 -22.54
CA ILE A 51 -8.37 7.40 -21.88
C ILE A 51 -7.80 5.98 -21.87
N VAL A 52 -8.59 4.96 -21.51
CA VAL A 52 -8.16 3.56 -21.50
C VAL A 52 -7.78 3.08 -22.91
N VAL A 53 -8.53 3.47 -23.93
CA VAL A 53 -8.19 3.23 -25.35
C VAL A 53 -6.92 3.99 -25.73
N GLY A 54 -6.77 5.26 -25.35
CA GLY A 54 -5.56 6.04 -25.56
C GLY A 54 -4.33 5.41 -24.90
N ILE A 55 -4.47 4.93 -23.66
CA ILE A 55 -3.45 4.17 -22.94
C ILE A 55 -3.18 2.84 -23.66
N LYS A 56 -4.19 2.13 -24.14
CA LYS A 56 -4.02 0.88 -24.89
C LYS A 56 -3.29 1.11 -26.22
N THR A 57 -3.58 2.21 -26.91
CA THR A 57 -2.89 2.62 -28.14
C THR A 57 -1.46 3.07 -27.83
N MET A 58 -1.24 3.82 -26.76
CA MET A 58 0.09 4.23 -26.30
C MET A 58 0.92 3.02 -25.87
N LEU A 59 0.34 2.07 -25.13
CA LEU A 59 0.95 0.79 -24.76
C LEU A 59 1.19 -0.08 -25.99
N GLY A 60 0.33 -0.03 -26.99
CA GLY A 60 0.54 -0.69 -28.29
C GLY A 60 1.69 -0.06 -29.07
N ALA A 61 1.80 1.26 -29.09
CA ALA A 61 2.91 2.00 -29.68
C ALA A 61 4.22 1.78 -28.92
N LEU A 62 4.15 1.72 -27.58
CA LEU A 62 5.28 1.39 -26.73
C LEU A 62 5.72 -0.06 -26.92
N SER A 63 4.76 -0.99 -27.03
CA SER A 63 5.01 -2.38 -27.38
C SER A 63 5.64 -2.49 -28.76
N SER A 64 5.14 -1.77 -29.76
CA SER A 64 5.72 -1.67 -31.10
C SER A 64 7.15 -1.14 -31.04
N PHE A 65 7.38 -0.03 -30.34
CA PHE A 65 8.68 0.60 -30.16
C PHE A 65 9.67 -0.32 -29.44
N ILE A 66 9.22 -1.00 -28.38
CA ILE A 66 10.00 -2.02 -27.68
C ILE A 66 10.31 -3.16 -28.65
N THR A 67 9.32 -3.70 -29.36
CA THR A 67 9.52 -4.79 -30.33
C THR A 67 10.42 -4.41 -31.49
N ASP A 68 10.45 -3.12 -31.86
CA ASP A 68 11.29 -2.58 -32.92
C ASP A 68 12.69 -2.19 -32.47
N SER A 69 12.89 -2.04 -31.16
CA SER A 69 14.19 -1.72 -30.58
C SER A 69 15.23 -2.77 -30.94
N PHE A 70 16.46 -2.32 -31.20
CA PHE A 70 17.61 -3.19 -31.43
C PHE A 70 17.78 -4.19 -30.27
N THR A 71 17.54 -3.75 -29.03
CA THR A 71 17.65 -4.57 -27.82
C THR A 71 16.62 -5.69 -27.78
N TYR A 72 15.35 -5.43 -28.13
CA TYR A 72 14.33 -6.49 -28.26
C TYR A 72 14.62 -7.39 -29.45
N LYS A 73 15.00 -6.85 -30.62
CA LYS A 73 15.33 -7.68 -31.78
C LYS A 73 16.57 -8.55 -31.53
N MET A 74 17.54 -8.06 -30.76
CA MET A 74 18.70 -8.81 -30.29
C MET A 74 18.29 -9.87 -29.26
N LEU A 75 17.55 -9.51 -28.20
CA LEU A 75 17.05 -10.44 -27.18
C LEU A 75 16.11 -11.50 -27.78
N HIS A 76 15.24 -11.11 -28.70
CA HIS A 76 14.34 -11.98 -29.44
C HIS A 76 15.12 -12.89 -30.39
N ARG A 77 16.12 -12.40 -31.14
CA ARG A 77 16.99 -13.27 -31.97
C ARG A 77 17.83 -14.21 -31.11
N PHE A 78 18.29 -13.77 -29.94
CA PHE A 78 19.01 -14.60 -28.97
C PHE A 78 18.09 -15.68 -28.36
N CYS A 79 16.85 -15.32 -28.00
CA CYS A 79 15.83 -16.25 -27.49
C CYS A 79 15.14 -17.08 -28.58
N ALA A 80 15.23 -16.72 -29.86
CA ALA A 80 14.59 -17.43 -30.97
C ALA A 80 15.55 -18.42 -31.68
N LYS A 81 16.87 -18.19 -31.64
CA LYS A 81 17.86 -19.17 -32.13
C LYS A 81 18.15 -20.28 -31.13
N THR A 82 17.85 -20.05 -29.87
CA THR A 82 17.86 -21.05 -28.80
C THR A 82 16.64 -20.73 -27.96
N THR A 83 15.56 -21.46 -28.19
CA THR A 83 14.30 -21.25 -27.48
C THR A 83 14.64 -21.37 -26.00
N VAL A 84 14.55 -20.28 -25.25
CA VAL A 84 14.78 -20.29 -23.79
C VAL A 84 13.86 -21.33 -23.15
N THR A 85 12.67 -21.54 -23.73
CA THR A 85 11.76 -22.66 -23.44
C THR A 85 12.34 -24.05 -23.71
N ASP A 86 13.18 -24.22 -24.73
CA ASP A 86 13.86 -25.48 -25.07
C ASP A 86 15.07 -25.74 -24.15
N ILE A 87 15.80 -24.68 -23.77
CA ILE A 87 16.82 -24.77 -22.71
C ILE A 87 16.17 -25.08 -21.35
N ILE A 88 15.00 -24.49 -21.06
CA ILE A 88 14.21 -24.73 -19.85
C ILE A 88 13.49 -26.09 -19.85
N SER A 89 13.09 -26.62 -21.00
CA SER A 89 12.46 -27.95 -21.10
C SER A 89 13.49 -29.07 -21.04
N SER A 90 14.68 -28.86 -21.62
CA SER A 90 15.81 -29.81 -21.59
C SER A 90 16.61 -29.76 -20.29
N SER A 91 16.57 -28.65 -19.55
CA SER A 91 17.23 -28.52 -18.25
C SER A 91 16.47 -29.28 -17.15
N LYS A 92 17.10 -30.37 -16.66
CA LYS A 92 16.63 -31.13 -15.48
C LYS A 92 16.48 -30.24 -14.24
N ILE A 93 17.32 -29.21 -14.11
CA ILE A 93 17.30 -28.26 -12.99
C ILE A 93 16.06 -27.36 -13.05
N LEU A 94 15.71 -26.85 -14.23
CA LEU A 94 14.56 -25.96 -14.38
C LEU A 94 13.23 -26.71 -14.34
N ASN A 95 13.21 -28.00 -14.70
CA ASN A 95 12.05 -28.89 -14.47
C ASN A 95 11.77 -29.15 -12.98
N LEU A 96 12.77 -29.14 -12.10
CA LEU A 96 12.56 -29.24 -10.63
C LEU A 96 11.78 -28.04 -10.09
N PHE A 97 11.83 -26.89 -10.77
CA PHE A 97 11.15 -25.65 -10.39
C PHE A 97 9.79 -25.46 -11.08
N LYS A 98 9.26 -26.44 -11.82
CA LYS A 98 8.02 -26.23 -12.59
C LYS A 98 6.74 -26.39 -11.77
N VAL A 99 6.71 -27.26 -10.77
CA VAL A 99 5.58 -27.43 -9.84
C VAL A 99 6.12 -28.11 -8.58
N SER A 100 5.79 -27.62 -7.38
CA SER A 100 6.02 -28.45 -6.19
C SER A 100 5.11 -29.67 -6.22
N ALA A 101 5.45 -30.72 -5.47
CA ALA A 101 4.66 -31.95 -5.35
C ALA A 101 3.18 -31.73 -4.98
N GLU A 102 2.79 -30.52 -4.54
CA GLU A 102 1.43 -30.14 -4.16
C GLU A 102 0.65 -29.31 -5.23
N GLY A 103 1.20 -29.09 -6.43
CA GLY A 103 0.49 -28.36 -7.49
C GLY A 103 0.61 -26.83 -7.41
N TYR A 104 1.58 -26.29 -6.66
CA TYR A 104 1.86 -24.85 -6.62
C TYR A 104 2.98 -24.47 -7.59
N SER A 105 2.84 -23.28 -8.20
CA SER A 105 3.89 -22.71 -9.05
C SER A 105 5.06 -22.23 -8.19
N PHE A 106 6.28 -22.33 -8.73
CA PHE A 106 7.48 -21.98 -7.98
C PHE A 106 7.54 -20.49 -7.61
N SER A 107 7.04 -19.61 -8.49
CA SER A 107 7.00 -18.17 -8.20
C SER A 107 6.06 -17.85 -7.03
N PHE A 108 4.98 -18.63 -6.86
CA PHE A 108 4.11 -18.51 -5.69
C PHE A 108 4.84 -18.93 -4.40
N LEU A 109 5.65 -19.99 -4.44
CA LEU A 109 6.45 -20.41 -3.28
C LEU A 109 7.52 -19.37 -2.92
N LEU A 110 8.19 -18.82 -3.93
CA LEU A 110 9.12 -17.69 -3.73
C LEU A 110 8.40 -16.48 -3.13
N PHE A 111 7.16 -16.20 -3.55
CA PHE A 111 6.35 -15.14 -2.94
C PHE A 111 6.00 -15.42 -1.48
N LEU A 112 5.71 -16.67 -1.10
CA LEU A 112 5.53 -17.04 0.31
C LEU A 112 6.82 -16.81 1.12
N LEU A 113 7.98 -17.16 0.55
CA LEU A 113 9.28 -16.85 1.15
C LEU A 113 9.51 -15.35 1.25
N LEU A 114 9.11 -14.57 0.25
CA LEU A 114 9.20 -13.10 0.31
C LEU A 114 8.35 -12.54 1.45
N LEU A 115 7.11 -12.99 1.63
CA LEU A 115 6.28 -12.56 2.75
C LEU A 115 6.90 -12.96 4.10
N PHE A 116 7.55 -14.13 4.17
CA PHE A 116 8.23 -14.59 5.37
C PHE A 116 9.48 -13.76 5.70
N PHE A 117 10.33 -13.49 4.71
CA PHE A 117 11.61 -12.81 4.91
C PHE A 117 11.51 -11.28 4.82
N ALA A 118 10.42 -10.72 4.32
CA ALA A 118 10.24 -9.26 4.16
C ALA A 118 10.48 -8.48 5.46
N GLY A 119 10.00 -9.02 6.58
CA GLY A 119 10.20 -8.45 7.91
C GLY A 119 11.55 -8.81 8.54
N LEU A 120 12.34 -9.73 7.98
CA LEU A 120 13.56 -10.24 8.61
C LEU A 120 14.83 -9.79 7.88
N PHE A 121 14.76 -9.62 6.57
CA PHE A 121 15.93 -9.42 5.72
C PHE A 121 16.14 -7.94 5.35
N PRO A 122 17.37 -7.54 4.99
CA PRO A 122 17.65 -6.21 4.47
C PRO A 122 16.92 -5.93 3.15
N THR A 123 16.66 -4.65 2.87
CA THR A 123 15.94 -4.18 1.68
C THR A 123 16.47 -4.80 0.38
N MET A 124 17.79 -4.82 0.16
CA MET A 124 18.35 -5.30 -1.10
C MET A 124 18.10 -6.80 -1.32
N ALA A 125 18.13 -7.62 -0.26
CA ALA A 125 17.79 -9.03 -0.37
C ALA A 125 16.31 -9.23 -0.76
N VAL A 126 15.41 -8.39 -0.23
CA VAL A 126 13.98 -8.38 -0.60
C VAL A 126 13.79 -7.92 -2.05
N VAL A 127 14.55 -6.93 -2.52
CA VAL A 127 14.56 -6.49 -3.94
C VAL A 127 14.99 -7.63 -4.85
N PHE A 128 16.10 -8.32 -4.54
CA PHE A 128 16.56 -9.46 -5.33
C PHE A 128 15.52 -10.57 -5.38
N LEU A 129 14.87 -10.89 -4.25
CA LEU A 129 13.83 -11.90 -4.21
C LEU A 129 12.59 -11.48 -5.03
N ALA A 130 12.18 -10.21 -4.96
CA ALA A 130 11.08 -9.67 -5.77
C ALA A 130 11.38 -9.74 -7.28
N LEU A 131 12.61 -9.38 -7.69
CA LEU A 131 13.07 -9.54 -9.07
C LEU A 131 13.06 -11.00 -9.50
N PHE A 132 13.56 -11.89 -8.65
CA PHE A 132 13.58 -13.33 -8.91
C PHE A 132 12.15 -13.87 -9.11
N ILE A 133 11.21 -13.48 -8.24
CA ILE A 133 9.79 -13.83 -8.39
C ILE A 133 9.25 -13.38 -9.75
N MET A 134 9.52 -12.14 -10.16
CA MET A 134 9.03 -11.62 -11.44
C MET A 134 9.65 -12.36 -12.63
N VAL A 135 10.96 -12.62 -12.60
CA VAL A 135 11.64 -13.39 -13.66
C VAL A 135 11.06 -14.79 -13.76
N PHE A 136 10.95 -15.52 -12.64
CA PHE A 136 10.40 -16.88 -12.66
C PHE A 136 8.93 -16.92 -13.06
N ALA A 137 8.14 -15.92 -12.68
CA ALA A 137 6.74 -15.81 -13.11
C ALA A 137 6.61 -15.77 -14.63
N LEU A 138 7.47 -15.00 -15.30
CA LEU A 138 7.49 -14.88 -16.76
C LEU A 138 7.94 -16.19 -17.45
N LEU A 139 8.68 -17.04 -16.74
CA LEU A 139 9.14 -18.34 -17.24
C LEU A 139 8.15 -19.48 -16.98
N GLU A 140 7.05 -19.25 -16.25
CA GLU A 140 6.05 -20.27 -15.99
C GLU A 140 5.25 -20.61 -17.27
N LYS A 141 5.12 -21.92 -17.56
CA LYS A 141 4.42 -22.42 -18.75
C LYS A 141 2.96 -21.94 -18.82
N ASP A 142 2.33 -21.80 -17.67
CA ASP A 142 0.93 -21.41 -17.55
C ASP A 142 0.73 -19.89 -17.45
N PHE A 143 1.82 -19.10 -17.60
CA PHE A 143 1.77 -17.64 -17.46
C PHE A 143 0.72 -17.01 -18.39
N ASN A 144 0.81 -17.27 -19.69
CA ASN A 144 -0.12 -16.72 -20.67
C ASN A 144 -1.57 -17.18 -20.47
N GLN A 145 -1.76 -18.45 -20.07
CA GLN A 145 -3.11 -19.01 -19.84
C GLN A 145 -3.76 -18.45 -18.57
N THR A 146 -2.97 -18.20 -17.52
CA THR A 146 -3.48 -17.67 -16.25
C THR A 146 -3.65 -16.15 -16.32
N LEU A 147 -2.79 -15.45 -17.06
CA LEU A 147 -2.93 -14.02 -17.35
C LEU A 147 -4.24 -13.73 -18.09
N THR A 148 -4.54 -14.49 -19.15
CA THR A 148 -5.80 -14.33 -19.91
C THR A 148 -7.06 -14.65 -19.09
N LYS A 149 -6.97 -15.54 -18.10
CA LYS A 149 -8.08 -15.86 -17.19
C LYS A 149 -8.25 -14.86 -16.03
N THR A 150 -7.26 -13.99 -15.80
CA THR A 150 -7.29 -13.02 -14.70
C THR A 150 -7.91 -11.74 -15.20
N LYS A 151 -9.16 -11.49 -14.80
CA LYS A 151 -9.87 -10.26 -15.17
C LYS A 151 -9.19 -9.06 -14.51
N PRO A 152 -8.93 -7.98 -15.26
CA PRO A 152 -8.38 -6.76 -14.69
C PRO A 152 -9.40 -6.16 -13.73
N VAL A 153 -8.91 -5.61 -12.62
CA VAL A 153 -9.70 -4.82 -11.67
C VAL A 153 -9.28 -3.36 -11.77
N PHE A 154 -10.14 -2.43 -11.33
CA PHE A 154 -9.82 -1.00 -11.43
C PHE A 154 -8.52 -0.61 -10.69
N THR A 155 -8.16 -1.34 -9.62
CA THR A 155 -6.87 -1.18 -8.92
C THR A 155 -5.68 -1.38 -9.86
N ASP A 156 -5.75 -2.29 -10.83
CA ASP A 156 -4.65 -2.56 -11.76
C ASP A 156 -4.31 -1.31 -12.60
N VAL A 157 -5.34 -0.53 -12.97
CA VAL A 157 -5.19 0.75 -13.69
C VAL A 157 -4.57 1.81 -12.79
N LEU A 158 -4.99 1.88 -11.52
CA LEU A 158 -4.43 2.84 -10.56
C LEU A 158 -2.97 2.54 -10.22
N ILE A 159 -2.59 1.26 -10.16
CA ILE A 159 -1.19 0.85 -10.01
C ILE A 159 -0.37 1.26 -11.24
N ALA A 160 -0.92 1.10 -12.45
CA ALA A 160 -0.24 1.58 -13.67
C ALA A 160 -0.05 3.11 -13.65
N PHE A 161 -1.05 3.88 -13.22
CA PHE A 161 -0.91 5.33 -13.02
C PHE A 161 0.09 5.68 -11.93
N TYR A 162 0.16 4.89 -10.85
CA TYR A 162 1.14 5.07 -9.80
C TYR A 162 2.57 4.81 -10.35
N MET A 163 2.76 3.80 -11.18
CA MET A 163 4.04 3.55 -11.85
C MET A 163 4.42 4.68 -12.83
N LEU A 164 3.45 5.24 -13.57
CA LEU A 164 3.68 6.44 -14.38
C LEU A 164 4.10 7.63 -13.51
N ASN A 165 3.50 7.77 -12.33
CA ASN A 165 3.88 8.78 -11.37
C ASN A 165 5.34 8.61 -10.90
N LEU A 166 5.79 7.38 -10.64
CA LEU A 166 7.20 7.12 -10.31
C LEU A 166 8.17 7.57 -11.43
N ILE A 167 7.79 7.38 -12.69
CA ILE A 167 8.59 7.84 -13.85
C ILE A 167 8.66 9.37 -13.88
N LEU A 168 7.53 10.05 -13.64
CA LEU A 168 7.49 11.51 -13.53
C LEU A 168 8.34 12.00 -12.35
N GLY A 169 8.22 11.36 -11.18
CA GLY A 169 8.99 11.67 -10.00
C GLY A 169 10.51 11.48 -10.20
N LEU A 170 10.91 10.45 -10.96
CA LEU A 170 12.31 10.25 -11.37
C LEU A 170 12.83 11.42 -12.23
N TYR A 171 12.02 11.88 -13.20
CA TYR A 171 12.38 12.99 -14.07
C TYR A 171 12.58 14.30 -13.28
N LEU A 172 11.67 14.57 -12.34
CA LEU A 172 11.69 15.78 -11.50
C LEU A 172 12.78 15.77 -10.43
N SER A 173 13.20 14.59 -9.97
CA SER A 173 14.09 14.44 -8.83
C SER A 173 15.47 15.06 -9.07
N LYS A 174 15.95 15.78 -8.05
CA LYS A 174 17.32 16.30 -7.95
C LYS A 174 18.21 15.46 -7.04
N ASP A 175 17.73 14.30 -6.60
CA ASP A 175 18.51 13.37 -5.78
C ASP A 175 19.55 12.64 -6.65
N PRO A 176 20.84 12.60 -6.27
CA PRO A 176 21.86 11.83 -6.99
C PRO A 176 21.54 10.32 -7.07
N SER A 177 20.83 9.79 -6.07
CA SER A 177 20.43 8.39 -5.97
C SER A 177 19.08 8.08 -6.62
N LYS A 178 18.46 9.06 -7.29
CA LYS A 178 17.09 8.94 -7.83
C LYS A 178 16.83 7.70 -8.68
N PHE A 179 17.81 7.27 -9.47
CA PHE A 179 17.67 6.08 -10.32
C PHE A 179 17.60 4.79 -9.49
N ASN A 180 18.44 4.67 -8.45
CA ASN A 180 18.41 3.51 -7.55
C ASN A 180 17.09 3.47 -6.77
N ILE A 181 16.64 4.61 -6.25
CA ILE A 181 15.36 4.75 -5.53
C ILE A 181 14.19 4.37 -6.45
N PHE A 182 14.18 4.91 -7.67
CA PHE A 182 13.19 4.56 -8.69
C PHE A 182 13.16 3.06 -8.96
N LEU A 183 14.30 2.42 -9.19
CA LEU A 183 14.35 0.99 -9.47
C LEU A 183 13.78 0.16 -8.31
N VAL A 184 14.12 0.49 -7.06
CA VAL A 184 13.59 -0.20 -5.88
C VAL A 184 12.07 -0.04 -5.80
N TYR A 185 11.55 1.19 -5.90
CA TYR A 185 10.10 1.44 -5.90
C TYR A 185 9.40 0.77 -7.07
N PHE A 186 9.97 0.84 -8.27
CA PHE A 186 9.40 0.26 -9.48
C PHE A 186 9.30 -1.27 -9.37
N VAL A 187 10.33 -1.95 -8.87
CA VAL A 187 10.31 -3.40 -8.61
C VAL A 187 9.23 -3.76 -7.61
N PHE A 188 9.14 -3.03 -6.50
CA PHE A 188 8.15 -3.30 -5.46
C PHE A 188 6.70 -3.02 -5.88
N VAL A 189 6.46 -1.97 -6.67
CA VAL A 189 5.14 -1.73 -7.25
C VAL A 189 4.84 -2.77 -8.33
N SER A 190 5.82 -3.16 -9.16
CA SER A 190 5.62 -4.18 -10.21
C SER A 190 5.29 -5.56 -9.66
N LEU A 191 5.82 -5.89 -8.46
CA LEU A 191 5.49 -7.12 -7.73
C LEU A 191 3.97 -7.28 -7.54
N TYR A 192 3.22 -6.17 -7.48
CA TYR A 192 1.75 -6.19 -7.44
C TYR A 192 1.16 -7.08 -8.54
N PHE A 193 1.61 -6.95 -9.79
CA PHE A 193 1.06 -7.69 -10.92
C PHE A 193 1.41 -9.17 -10.87
N ALA A 194 2.63 -9.51 -10.44
CA ALA A 194 3.04 -10.90 -10.23
C ALA A 194 2.17 -11.58 -9.16
N VAL A 195 1.92 -10.90 -8.04
CA VAL A 195 1.08 -11.43 -6.95
C VAL A 195 -0.39 -11.57 -7.39
N ARG A 196 -0.95 -10.61 -8.14
CA ARG A 196 -2.30 -10.71 -8.75
C ARG A 196 -2.45 -11.96 -9.59
N TYR A 197 -1.38 -12.35 -10.28
CA TYR A 197 -1.31 -13.54 -11.12
C TYR A 197 -1.23 -14.84 -10.29
N PHE A 198 -0.44 -14.87 -9.21
CA PHE A 198 -0.28 -16.10 -8.41
C PHE A 198 -1.53 -16.44 -7.59
N ILE A 199 -2.20 -15.43 -7.02
CA ILE A 199 -3.27 -15.62 -6.03
C ILE A 199 -4.62 -15.85 -6.71
N SER A 200 -4.79 -17.07 -7.19
CA SER A 200 -5.98 -17.49 -7.95
C SER A 200 -7.06 -18.19 -7.13
N SER A 201 -6.79 -18.52 -5.86
CA SER A 201 -7.71 -19.31 -5.02
C SER A 201 -7.67 -18.88 -3.55
N GLU A 202 -8.74 -19.23 -2.82
CA GLU A 202 -8.83 -19.06 -1.37
C GLU A 202 -7.68 -19.74 -0.63
N ARG A 203 -7.27 -20.95 -1.06
CA ARG A 203 -6.17 -21.68 -0.42
C ARG A 203 -4.86 -20.90 -0.52
N LYS A 204 -4.55 -20.34 -1.69
CA LYS A 204 -3.35 -19.51 -1.90
C LYS A 204 -3.42 -18.23 -1.07
N MET A 205 -4.59 -17.58 -0.99
CA MET A 205 -4.81 -16.41 -0.14
C MET A 205 -4.52 -16.71 1.34
N ILE A 206 -5.10 -17.79 1.87
CA ILE A 206 -4.91 -18.23 3.26
C ILE A 206 -3.43 -18.55 3.54
N LEU A 207 -2.74 -19.22 2.60
CA LEU A 207 -1.31 -19.49 2.73
C LEU A 207 -0.48 -18.20 2.78
N SER A 208 -0.76 -17.23 1.90
CA SER A 208 -0.04 -15.95 1.89
C SER A 208 -0.18 -15.20 3.21
N VAL A 209 -1.39 -15.05 3.74
CA VAL A 209 -1.59 -14.38 5.04
C VAL A 209 -1.02 -15.21 6.21
N SER A 210 -0.95 -16.54 6.08
CA SER A 210 -0.31 -17.41 7.07
C SER A 210 1.21 -17.21 7.11
N TYR A 211 1.88 -17.13 5.96
CA TYR A 211 3.32 -16.87 5.88
C TYR A 211 3.67 -15.46 6.35
N PHE A 212 2.83 -14.47 6.06
CA PHE A 212 2.96 -13.13 6.63
C PHE A 212 2.82 -13.15 8.16
N THR A 213 1.85 -13.91 8.69
CA THR A 213 1.67 -14.04 10.15
C THR A 213 2.84 -14.77 10.80
N LEU A 214 3.36 -15.81 10.14
CA LEU A 214 4.52 -16.55 10.59
C LEU A 214 5.77 -15.67 10.63
N SER A 215 5.99 -14.84 9.61
CA SER A 215 7.02 -13.76 9.64
C SER A 215 6.88 -12.91 10.90
N GLY A 216 5.64 -12.48 11.17
CA GLY A 216 5.32 -11.62 12.29
C GLY A 216 5.69 -12.21 13.64
N ILE A 217 5.56 -13.53 13.82
CA ILE A 217 6.02 -14.22 15.03
C ILE A 217 7.53 -14.02 15.21
N PHE A 218 8.35 -14.32 14.20
CA PHE A 218 9.80 -14.19 14.31
C PHE A 218 10.25 -12.73 14.50
N VAL A 219 9.63 -11.80 13.78
CA VAL A 219 9.91 -10.36 13.92
C VAL A 219 9.55 -9.89 15.35
N CYS A 220 8.38 -10.29 15.87
CA CYS A 220 7.97 -9.90 17.22
C CYS A 220 8.83 -10.56 18.30
N LEU A 221 9.22 -11.82 18.13
CA LEU A 221 10.16 -12.49 19.05
C LEU A 221 11.51 -11.78 19.09
N TYR A 222 12.01 -11.31 17.93
CA TYR A 222 13.23 -10.50 17.89
C TYR A 222 13.05 -9.13 18.56
N GLY A 223 11.89 -8.49 18.39
CA GLY A 223 11.55 -7.26 19.12
C GLY A 223 11.47 -7.46 20.64
N LEU A 224 10.89 -8.57 21.11
CA LEU A 224 10.89 -8.92 22.53
C LEU A 224 12.28 -9.26 23.05
N TYR A 225 13.09 -9.94 22.25
CA TYR A 225 14.50 -10.17 22.58
C TYR A 225 15.21 -8.84 22.81
N GLN A 226 15.05 -7.85 21.92
CA GLN A 226 15.61 -6.49 22.12
C GLN A 226 15.14 -5.84 23.43
N TYR A 227 13.87 -6.01 23.79
CA TYR A 227 13.34 -5.50 25.05
C TYR A 227 14.02 -6.15 26.26
N LEU A 228 14.13 -7.49 26.26
CA LEU A 228 14.67 -8.26 27.38
C LEU A 228 16.18 -8.06 27.59
N THR A 229 16.95 -7.90 26.50
CA THR A 229 18.39 -7.69 26.57
C THR A 229 18.77 -6.22 26.74
N GLY A 230 17.81 -5.29 26.59
CA GLY A 230 18.11 -3.88 26.45
C GLY A 230 18.87 -3.53 25.17
N SER A 231 18.94 -4.45 24.19
CA SER A 231 19.72 -4.27 22.96
C SER A 231 19.00 -3.44 21.89
N TYR A 232 18.13 -2.53 22.31
CA TYR A 232 17.66 -1.45 21.47
C TYR A 232 18.75 -0.37 21.49
N GLU A 233 19.30 0.00 20.34
CA GLU A 233 20.26 1.11 20.30
C GLU A 233 19.56 2.40 20.77
N THR A 234 20.08 3.02 21.82
CA THR A 234 19.60 4.30 22.37
C THR A 234 19.97 5.50 21.48
N THR A 235 20.50 5.29 20.28
CA THR A 235 21.31 6.29 19.58
C THR A 235 21.07 6.29 18.07
N THR A 236 20.16 7.14 17.63
CA THR A 236 20.21 7.92 16.35
C THR A 236 19.00 8.84 16.18
N TRP A 237 17.86 8.51 16.81
CA TRP A 237 16.59 9.26 16.66
C TRP A 237 16.09 9.92 17.96
N THR A 238 16.89 9.85 19.01
CA THR A 238 16.69 10.52 20.29
C THR A 238 17.85 11.46 20.46
N ASP A 239 17.67 12.70 20.02
CA ASP A 239 18.47 13.79 20.57
C ASP A 239 18.18 13.79 22.08
N THR A 240 19.14 13.36 22.89
CA THR A 240 18.92 13.00 24.30
C THR A 240 18.46 14.18 25.14
N GLN A 241 18.58 15.41 24.61
CA GLN A 241 18.03 16.63 25.19
C GLN A 241 16.54 16.87 24.89
N LEU A 242 16.00 16.37 23.76
CA LEU A 242 14.60 16.56 23.34
C LEU A 242 13.69 15.36 23.64
N PHE A 243 14.27 14.18 23.92
CA PHE A 243 13.55 12.91 24.08
C PHE A 243 13.97 12.13 25.35
N SER A 244 14.22 12.83 26.46
CA SER A 244 14.73 12.31 27.73
C SER A 244 13.84 11.29 28.46
N ASP A 245 12.56 11.17 28.08
CA ASP A 245 11.57 10.44 28.87
C ASP A 245 11.46 8.94 28.52
N ILE A 246 12.35 8.40 27.67
CA ILE A 246 12.22 7.03 27.16
C ILE A 246 13.56 6.28 27.25
N GLU A 247 13.68 5.42 28.25
CA GLU A 247 14.59 4.27 28.18
C GLU A 247 14.01 3.27 27.16
N GLY A 248 14.49 3.34 25.91
CA GLY A 248 14.37 2.24 24.95
C GLY A 248 13.03 2.07 24.22
N ARG A 249 13.09 2.01 22.88
CA ARG A 249 11.94 1.66 22.03
C ARG A 249 12.34 0.49 21.15
N ILE A 250 11.56 -0.59 21.17
CA ILE A 250 11.86 -1.72 20.28
C ILE A 250 11.51 -1.36 18.84
N TYR A 251 12.37 -1.79 17.93
CA TYR A 251 12.19 -1.59 16.49
C TYR A 251 12.33 -2.89 15.69
N ALA A 252 12.58 -4.01 16.37
CA ALA A 252 12.89 -5.30 15.78
C ALA A 252 13.95 -5.14 14.68
N THR A 253 13.66 -5.61 13.48
CA THR A 253 14.55 -5.52 12.32
C THR A 253 14.36 -4.21 11.52
N PHE A 254 13.37 -3.38 11.86
CA PHE A 254 12.94 -2.24 11.04
C PHE A 254 13.78 -0.97 11.25
N GLN A 255 14.68 -0.96 12.24
CA GLN A 255 15.55 0.17 12.60
C GLN A 255 14.81 1.47 12.99
N ASN A 256 13.48 1.45 13.02
CA ASN A 256 12.64 2.53 13.47
C ASN A 256 11.38 1.95 14.15
N PRO A 257 11.08 2.35 15.40
CA PRO A 257 9.94 1.84 16.15
C PRO A 257 8.57 2.19 15.55
N ASN A 258 8.45 3.33 14.85
CA ASN A 258 7.20 3.69 14.16
C ASN A 258 6.96 2.76 12.97
N VAL A 259 8.00 2.51 12.17
CA VAL A 259 7.97 1.58 11.04
C VAL A 259 7.64 0.16 11.51
N PHE A 260 8.20 -0.27 12.64
CA PHE A 260 7.81 -1.55 13.23
C PHE A 260 6.33 -1.54 13.66
N GLY A 261 5.85 -0.47 14.28
CA GLY A 261 4.45 -0.30 14.60
C GLY A 261 3.54 -0.36 13.36
N GLU A 262 3.95 0.21 12.23
CA GLU A 262 3.21 0.16 10.97
C GLU A 262 3.09 -1.26 10.40
N TYR A 263 4.13 -2.08 10.52
CA TYR A 263 4.07 -3.50 10.22
C TYR A 263 3.00 -4.21 11.07
N LEU A 264 2.96 -3.90 12.37
CA LEU A 264 2.01 -4.48 13.32
C LEU A 264 0.56 -4.07 13.04
N LEU A 265 0.31 -2.90 12.45
CA LEU A 265 -1.03 -2.44 12.05
C LEU A 265 -1.69 -3.38 11.03
N PHE A 266 -0.91 -4.05 10.18
CA PHE A 266 -1.42 -5.10 9.30
C PHE A 266 -1.44 -6.48 9.98
N LEU A 267 -0.39 -6.80 10.74
CA LEU A 267 -0.24 -8.12 11.37
C LEU A 267 -1.36 -8.43 12.36
N ILE A 268 -1.75 -7.47 13.21
CA ILE A 268 -2.75 -7.66 14.26
C ILE A 268 -4.13 -8.04 13.69
N PRO A 269 -4.77 -7.25 12.80
CA PRO A 269 -6.08 -7.60 12.28
C PRO A 269 -6.05 -8.88 11.42
N ILE A 270 -4.95 -9.16 10.70
CA ILE A 270 -4.78 -10.40 9.95
C ILE A 270 -4.70 -11.61 10.89
N SER A 271 -3.87 -11.53 11.94
CA SER A 271 -3.73 -12.60 12.93
C SER A 271 -5.07 -12.88 13.62
N LEU A 272 -5.81 -11.83 14.00
CA LEU A 272 -7.15 -11.98 14.58
C LEU A 272 -8.12 -12.67 13.61
N ALA A 273 -8.16 -12.27 12.34
CA ALA A 273 -8.96 -12.94 11.33
C ALA A 273 -8.59 -14.42 11.20
N MET A 274 -7.30 -14.75 11.22
CA MET A 274 -6.82 -16.13 11.14
C MET A 274 -7.21 -16.96 12.36
N VAL A 275 -7.22 -16.38 13.57
CA VAL A 275 -7.79 -17.05 14.78
C VAL A 275 -9.28 -17.36 14.58
N ILE A 276 -10.05 -16.41 14.08
CA ILE A 276 -11.51 -16.57 13.88
C ILE A 276 -11.82 -17.62 12.80
N ILE A 277 -11.04 -17.65 11.71
CA ILE A 277 -11.25 -18.55 10.57
C ILE A 277 -10.78 -19.98 10.85
N SER A 278 -9.80 -20.15 11.73
CA SER A 278 -9.17 -21.44 12.02
C SER A 278 -10.12 -22.40 12.74
N LYS A 279 -10.19 -23.63 12.24
CA LYS A 279 -10.99 -24.71 12.87
C LYS A 279 -10.18 -25.52 13.88
N GLN A 280 -8.92 -25.78 13.57
CA GLN A 280 -8.05 -26.60 14.41
C GLN A 280 -7.46 -25.78 15.57
N VAL A 281 -7.38 -26.38 16.75
CA VAL A 281 -6.88 -25.73 17.97
C VAL A 281 -5.43 -25.28 17.81
N ILE A 282 -4.56 -26.10 17.21
CA ILE A 282 -3.15 -25.74 17.00
C ILE A 282 -2.99 -24.45 16.20
N HIS A 283 -3.78 -24.28 15.13
CA HIS A 283 -3.77 -23.06 14.32
C HIS A 283 -4.25 -21.85 15.12
N LYS A 284 -5.29 -22.02 15.95
CA LYS A 284 -5.75 -20.94 16.85
C LYS A 284 -4.68 -20.53 17.86
N ILE A 285 -3.93 -21.48 18.40
CA ILE A 285 -2.82 -21.21 19.32
C ILE A 285 -1.72 -20.43 18.60
N ILE A 286 -1.32 -20.85 17.39
CA ILE A 286 -0.28 -20.18 16.60
C ILE A 286 -0.69 -18.74 16.27
N TYR A 287 -1.88 -18.54 15.68
CA TYR A 287 -2.34 -17.19 15.31
C TYR A 287 -2.70 -16.33 16.52
N GLY A 288 -3.17 -16.94 17.61
CA GLY A 288 -3.44 -16.26 18.88
C GLY A 288 -2.16 -15.81 19.56
N GLY A 289 -1.12 -16.64 19.53
CA GLY A 289 0.23 -16.28 19.97
C GLY A 289 0.81 -15.14 19.12
N ALA A 290 0.69 -15.21 17.80
CA ALA A 290 1.11 -14.12 16.91
C ALA A 290 0.38 -12.80 17.22
N LEU A 291 -0.93 -12.86 17.44
CA LEU A 291 -1.75 -11.71 17.84
C LEU A 291 -1.28 -11.11 19.18
N ALA A 292 -1.06 -11.95 20.19
CA ALA A 292 -0.61 -11.50 21.50
C ALA A 292 0.79 -10.86 21.44
N LEU A 293 1.73 -11.52 20.76
CA LEU A 293 3.08 -11.00 20.53
C LEU A 293 3.05 -9.65 19.80
N ALA A 294 2.24 -9.54 18.75
CA ALA A 294 2.10 -8.31 17.98
C ALA A 294 1.50 -7.17 18.81
N ALA A 295 0.50 -7.44 19.64
CA ALA A 295 -0.09 -6.46 20.54
C ALA A 295 0.90 -5.96 21.60
N ILE A 296 1.65 -6.87 22.23
CA ILE A 296 2.70 -6.52 23.21
C ILE A 296 3.78 -5.67 22.52
N CYS A 297 4.29 -6.12 21.38
CA CYS A 297 5.30 -5.38 20.64
C CYS A 297 4.82 -3.98 20.25
N LEU A 298 3.56 -3.82 19.84
CA LEU A 298 3.00 -2.51 19.48
C LEU A 298 3.03 -1.55 20.66
N ILE A 299 2.70 -2.01 21.87
CA ILE A 299 2.81 -1.22 23.10
C ILE A 299 4.28 -0.84 23.35
N LEU A 300 5.20 -1.78 23.22
CA LEU A 300 6.64 -1.57 23.46
C LEU A 300 7.32 -0.69 22.39
N THR A 301 6.70 -0.46 21.23
CA THR A 301 7.20 0.52 20.25
C THR A 301 7.05 1.97 20.72
N TYR A 302 6.15 2.24 21.66
CA TYR A 302 5.75 3.60 22.07
C TYR A 302 5.36 4.53 20.90
N SER A 303 4.90 3.96 19.77
CA SER A 303 4.43 4.73 18.61
C SER A 303 2.96 5.13 18.80
N ARG A 304 2.76 6.35 19.28
CA ARG A 304 1.43 6.93 19.55
C ARG A 304 0.51 6.90 18.32
N GLY A 305 1.05 7.22 17.15
CA GLY A 305 0.27 7.20 15.92
C GLY A 305 -0.12 5.77 15.50
N CYS A 306 0.71 4.76 15.76
CA CYS A 306 0.33 3.36 15.52
C CYS A 306 -0.71 2.87 16.53
N TRP A 307 -0.73 3.39 17.76
CA TRP A 307 -1.83 3.10 18.69
C TRP A 307 -3.15 3.68 18.19
N LEU A 308 -3.16 4.96 17.76
CA LEU A 308 -4.34 5.58 17.16
C LEU A 308 -4.77 4.86 15.88
N GLY A 309 -3.81 4.45 15.06
CA GLY A 309 -4.06 3.64 13.87
C GLY A 309 -4.71 2.31 14.21
N LEU A 310 -4.18 1.57 15.20
CA LEU A 310 -4.77 0.30 15.61
C LEU A 310 -6.19 0.51 16.16
N MET A 311 -6.41 1.54 16.98
CA MET A 311 -7.74 1.87 17.52
C MET A 311 -8.74 2.11 16.40
N GLY A 312 -8.39 2.94 15.40
CA GLY A 312 -9.26 3.19 14.25
C GLY A 312 -9.49 1.93 13.40
N GLY A 313 -8.43 1.17 13.10
CA GLY A 313 -8.53 -0.07 12.34
C GLY A 313 -9.41 -1.12 13.04
N MET A 314 -9.21 -1.33 14.34
CA MET A 314 -10.00 -2.29 15.13
C MET A 314 -11.43 -1.82 15.36
N ALA A 315 -11.68 -0.52 15.47
CA ALA A 315 -13.04 0.02 15.49
C ALA A 315 -13.80 -0.35 14.20
N ILE A 316 -13.16 -0.23 13.03
CA ILE A 316 -13.74 -0.69 11.76
C ILE A 316 -13.93 -2.21 11.73
N PHE A 317 -12.95 -2.97 12.23
CA PHE A 317 -13.07 -4.43 12.33
C PHE A 317 -14.31 -4.86 13.14
N VAL A 318 -14.48 -4.27 14.33
CA VAL A 318 -15.62 -4.52 15.22
C VAL A 318 -16.92 -4.01 14.60
N LEU A 319 -16.93 -2.82 14.00
CA LEU A 319 -18.11 -2.26 13.34
C LEU A 319 -18.63 -3.20 12.24
N LEU A 320 -17.76 -3.74 11.40
CA LEU A 320 -18.17 -4.56 10.26
C LEU A 320 -18.58 -5.99 10.67
N LEU A 321 -17.84 -6.66 11.56
CA LEU A 321 -18.12 -8.06 11.90
C LEU A 321 -19.00 -8.24 13.14
N TYR A 322 -19.00 -7.26 14.04
CA TYR A 322 -19.42 -7.40 15.43
C TYR A 322 -20.11 -6.13 15.96
N LYS A 323 -20.85 -5.40 15.10
CA LYS A 323 -21.43 -4.07 15.37
C LYS A 323 -22.04 -3.87 16.77
N LYS A 324 -22.69 -4.91 17.32
CA LYS A 324 -23.30 -4.89 18.66
C LYS A 324 -22.30 -4.66 19.81
N TYR A 325 -21.02 -4.95 19.58
CA TYR A 325 -19.93 -4.77 20.54
C TYR A 325 -19.14 -3.48 20.32
N LEU A 326 -19.52 -2.62 19.38
CA LEU A 326 -18.80 -1.36 19.13
C LEU A 326 -18.87 -0.42 20.33
N ILE A 327 -20.07 -0.23 20.92
CA ILE A 327 -20.25 0.63 22.09
C ILE A 327 -19.45 0.08 23.29
N PRO A 328 -19.56 -1.22 23.65
CA PRO A 328 -18.67 -1.82 24.66
C PRO A 328 -17.18 -1.65 24.35
N PHE A 329 -16.76 -1.87 23.10
CA PHE A 329 -15.36 -1.73 22.69
C PHE A 329 -14.86 -0.29 22.92
N VAL A 330 -15.61 0.70 22.47
CA VAL A 330 -15.26 2.13 22.67
C VAL A 330 -15.27 2.50 24.15
N ALA A 331 -16.26 2.01 24.91
CA ALA A 331 -16.36 2.24 26.35
C ALA A 331 -15.20 1.62 27.15
N LEU A 332 -14.57 0.55 26.65
CA LEU A 332 -13.44 -0.12 27.28
C LEU A 332 -12.08 0.51 26.96
N LEU A 333 -11.97 1.35 25.92
CA LEU A 333 -10.70 1.98 25.53
C LEU A 333 -10.07 2.84 26.66
N PRO A 334 -10.82 3.65 27.43
CA PRO A 334 -10.25 4.38 28.57
C PRO A 334 -9.72 3.44 29.67
N PHE A 335 -10.32 2.25 29.82
CA PHE A 335 -9.88 1.29 30.83
C PHE A 335 -8.62 0.53 30.41
N ALA A 336 -8.42 0.32 29.11
CA ALA A 336 -7.21 -0.28 28.57
C ALA A 336 -5.95 0.50 28.99
N VAL A 337 -6.07 1.82 29.20
CA VAL A 337 -5.00 2.72 29.65
C VAL A 337 -4.45 2.32 31.03
N PHE A 338 -5.27 1.75 31.93
CA PHE A 338 -4.83 1.27 33.24
C PHE A 338 -4.05 -0.04 33.19
N MET A 339 -4.12 -0.77 32.07
CA MET A 339 -3.41 -2.04 31.87
C MET A 339 -2.03 -1.87 31.25
N ILE A 340 -1.65 -0.63 30.87
CA ILE A 340 -0.40 -0.33 30.17
C ILE A 340 0.65 0.16 31.18
N PRO A 341 1.95 -0.20 31.04
CA PRO A 341 3.01 0.31 31.91
C PRO A 341 3.01 1.84 32.07
N LYS A 342 3.42 2.34 33.25
CA LYS A 342 3.42 3.79 33.58
C LYS A 342 4.16 4.65 32.53
N ASN A 343 5.24 4.14 31.95
CA ASN A 343 5.99 4.85 30.90
C ASN A 343 5.14 5.03 29.63
N SER A 344 4.27 4.07 29.31
CA SER A 344 3.35 4.16 28.17
C SER A 344 2.19 5.12 28.46
N LEU A 345 1.76 5.22 29.72
CA LEU A 345 0.75 6.18 30.16
C LEU A 345 1.21 7.62 29.94
N ASN A 346 2.46 7.96 30.30
CA ASN A 346 3.03 9.29 30.07
C ASN A 346 3.04 9.64 28.57
N ARG A 347 3.37 8.67 27.71
CA ARG A 347 3.33 8.84 26.25
C ARG A 347 1.91 8.97 25.70
N PHE A 348 0.95 8.25 26.27
CA PHE A 348 -0.46 8.41 25.91
C PHE A 348 -0.98 9.80 26.29
N GLN A 349 -0.63 10.28 27.49
CA GLN A 349 -0.99 11.63 27.96
C GLN A 349 -0.30 12.74 27.16
N SER A 350 0.88 12.48 26.58
CA SER A 350 1.57 13.46 25.74
C SER A 350 1.00 13.57 24.31
N ILE A 351 0.01 12.75 23.94
CA ILE A 351 -0.70 12.88 22.66
C ILE A 351 -1.33 14.27 22.57
N GLY A 352 -0.89 15.08 21.59
CA GLY A 352 -1.36 16.45 21.40
C GLY A 352 -0.71 17.50 22.30
N ASN A 353 0.19 17.11 23.21
CA ASN A 353 0.98 18.06 23.99
C ASN A 353 2.09 18.68 23.12
N LEU A 354 1.97 19.97 22.81
CA LEU A 354 2.96 20.72 22.03
C LEU A 354 4.28 20.96 22.79
N LYS A 355 4.34 20.67 24.09
CA LYS A 355 5.58 20.70 24.88
C LYS A 355 6.40 19.42 24.78
N ASP A 356 5.82 18.33 24.24
CA ASP A 356 6.54 17.08 23.95
C ASP A 356 7.43 17.30 22.72
N GLY A 357 8.75 17.08 22.86
CA GLY A 357 9.74 17.34 21.81
C GLY A 357 9.42 16.66 20.48
N SER A 358 8.84 15.46 20.52
CA SER A 358 8.48 14.71 19.31
C SER A 358 7.25 15.27 18.59
N THR A 359 6.29 15.82 19.33
CA THR A 359 5.10 16.50 18.76
C THR A 359 5.51 17.87 18.21
N ALA A 360 6.29 18.64 18.96
CA ALA A 360 6.78 19.96 18.55
C ALA A 360 7.62 19.88 17.27
N PHE A 361 8.55 18.92 17.19
CA PHE A 361 9.38 18.67 16.01
C PHE A 361 8.52 18.47 14.74
N ARG A 362 7.51 17.60 14.80
CA ARG A 362 6.61 17.36 13.65
C ARG A 362 5.86 18.61 13.23
N VAL A 363 5.35 19.39 14.19
CA VAL A 363 4.65 20.65 13.89
C VAL A 363 5.58 21.66 13.20
N TYR A 364 6.83 21.76 13.61
CA TYR A 364 7.83 22.61 12.95
C TYR A 364 8.13 22.13 11.52
N VAL A 365 8.34 20.83 11.34
CA VAL A 365 8.53 20.25 9.99
C VAL A 365 7.31 20.46 9.11
N TRP A 366 6.10 20.31 9.63
CA TRP A 366 4.87 20.55 8.87
C TRP A 366 4.70 22.01 8.46
N ARG A 367 5.05 22.96 9.34
CA ARG A 367 5.04 24.39 9.00
C ARG A 367 5.97 24.69 7.82
N GLY A 368 7.21 24.21 7.87
CA GLY A 368 8.15 24.37 6.76
C GLY A 368 7.68 23.64 5.50
N THR A 369 7.10 22.45 5.65
CA THR A 369 6.58 21.67 4.52
C THR A 369 5.42 22.38 3.83
N VAL A 370 4.50 22.99 4.58
CA VAL A 370 3.40 23.78 4.00
C VAL A 370 3.94 24.98 3.23
N ALA A 371 4.90 25.73 3.80
CA ALA A 371 5.51 26.86 3.11
C ALA A 371 6.25 26.44 1.82
N MET A 372 6.94 25.30 1.83
CA MET A 372 7.53 24.70 0.63
C MET A 372 6.46 24.32 -0.40
N LEU A 373 5.37 23.67 0.04
CA LEU A 373 4.30 23.19 -0.81
C LEU A 373 3.61 24.31 -1.57
N GLU A 374 3.50 25.53 -1.03
CA GLU A 374 2.98 26.70 -1.75
C GLU A 374 3.69 26.92 -3.10
N LYS A 375 4.93 26.46 -3.26
CA LYS A 375 5.71 26.59 -4.50
C LYS A 375 5.70 25.34 -5.38
N ILE A 376 5.61 24.15 -4.80
CA ILE A 376 5.83 22.89 -5.54
C ILE A 376 4.61 21.97 -5.65
N TRP A 377 3.50 22.26 -4.95
CA TRP A 377 2.35 21.33 -4.85
C TRP A 377 1.77 20.80 -6.17
N PRO A 378 1.75 21.53 -7.32
CA PRO A 378 1.11 20.98 -8.52
C PRO A 378 1.86 19.77 -9.10
N ILE A 379 3.19 19.82 -9.07
CA ILE A 379 4.08 18.88 -9.78
C ILE A 379 4.94 18.05 -8.81
N GLY A 380 5.32 18.62 -7.67
CA GLY A 380 6.25 18.03 -6.70
C GLY A 380 7.72 18.31 -7.01
N ALA A 381 8.58 17.94 -6.07
CA ALA A 381 10.04 18.05 -6.13
C ALA A 381 10.72 16.79 -6.68
N GLY A 382 9.96 15.73 -6.98
CA GLY A 382 10.48 14.43 -7.41
C GLY A 382 10.85 13.51 -6.23
N ILE A 383 11.06 12.24 -6.55
CA ILE A 383 11.33 11.17 -5.57
C ILE A 383 12.70 11.32 -4.89
N GLY A 384 12.81 10.84 -3.66
CA GLY A 384 14.07 10.61 -2.99
C GLY A 384 14.38 11.64 -1.91
N THR A 385 15.03 11.16 -0.85
CA THR A 385 15.29 11.91 0.38
C THR A 385 15.99 13.24 0.12
N LYS A 386 17.00 13.26 -0.75
CA LYS A 386 17.75 14.49 -1.04
C LYS A 386 16.94 15.47 -1.88
N SER A 387 15.99 14.98 -2.69
CA SER A 387 15.07 15.85 -3.42
C SER A 387 14.16 16.62 -2.46
N PHE A 388 13.60 15.92 -1.46
CA PHE A 388 12.81 16.55 -0.40
C PHE A 388 13.66 17.51 0.43
N GLU A 389 14.81 17.07 0.96
CA GLU A 389 15.67 17.90 1.80
C GLU A 389 16.08 19.21 1.11
N ASN A 390 16.51 19.13 -0.16
CA ASN A 390 16.93 20.32 -0.92
C ASN A 390 15.78 21.28 -1.17
N ALA A 391 14.56 20.76 -1.39
CA ALA A 391 13.37 21.58 -1.56
C ALA A 391 12.90 22.20 -0.23
N TYR A 392 13.05 21.47 0.88
CA TYR A 392 12.59 21.87 2.22
C TYR A 392 13.54 22.85 2.91
N ALA A 393 14.86 22.72 2.73
CA ALA A 393 15.87 23.50 3.46
C ALA A 393 15.61 25.02 3.52
N PRO A 394 15.20 25.70 2.44
CA PRO A 394 14.91 27.15 2.48
C PRO A 394 13.69 27.54 3.32
N TYR A 395 12.85 26.56 3.68
CA TYR A 395 11.61 26.74 4.41
C TYR A 395 11.66 26.13 5.82
N ALA A 396 12.82 25.66 6.27
CA ALA A 396 12.99 25.07 7.59
C ALA A 396 12.54 26.04 8.69
N TYR A 397 11.51 25.65 9.43
CA TYR A 397 10.98 26.48 10.52
C TYR A 397 11.81 26.27 11.79
N ALA A 398 12.23 27.36 12.43
CA ALA A 398 13.09 27.34 13.63
C ALA A 398 14.37 26.51 13.45
N ASP A 399 14.98 26.58 12.26
CA ASP A 399 16.19 25.85 11.86
C ASP A 399 16.10 24.31 11.99
N VAL A 400 14.87 23.77 12.06
CA VAL A 400 14.64 22.33 12.13
C VAL A 400 14.72 21.72 10.74
N MET A 401 15.86 21.08 10.46
CA MET A 401 16.08 20.28 9.27
C MET A 401 15.46 18.89 9.41
N ALA A 402 14.86 18.38 8.33
CA ALA A 402 14.24 17.06 8.32
C ALA A 402 14.47 16.33 6.98
N PRO A 403 14.76 15.02 7.00
CA PRO A 403 14.91 14.22 5.79
C PRO A 403 13.57 13.92 5.09
N HIS A 404 12.45 14.10 5.81
CA HIS A 404 11.10 13.90 5.30
C HIS A 404 10.07 14.70 6.11
N SER A 405 8.84 14.81 5.59
CA SER A 405 7.78 15.64 6.17
C SER A 405 7.14 15.09 7.45
N HIS A 406 7.44 13.84 7.84
CA HIS A 406 6.75 13.15 8.94
C HIS A 406 5.23 13.07 8.78
N SER A 407 4.76 13.04 7.54
CA SER A 407 3.37 12.76 7.16
C SER A 407 3.39 12.20 5.74
N LEU A 408 2.89 10.98 5.57
CA LEU A 408 2.79 10.29 4.28
C LEU A 408 2.14 11.19 3.22
N TYR A 409 1.07 11.90 3.59
CA TYR A 409 0.31 12.74 2.67
C TYR A 409 1.09 13.97 2.24
N PHE A 410 1.72 14.67 3.18
CA PHE A 410 2.60 15.79 2.82
C PHE A 410 3.80 15.33 2.03
N HIS A 411 4.35 14.15 2.33
CA HIS A 411 5.49 13.63 1.62
C HIS A 411 5.14 13.28 0.17
N LEU A 412 4.06 12.52 -0.05
CA LEU A 412 3.57 12.19 -1.38
C LEU A 412 3.25 13.45 -2.19
N LEU A 413 2.57 14.44 -1.61
CA LEU A 413 2.31 15.71 -2.30
C LEU A 413 3.61 16.46 -2.62
N SER A 414 4.60 16.41 -1.73
CA SER A 414 5.92 17.04 -1.95
C SER A 414 6.73 16.33 -3.03
N GLU A 415 6.72 14.99 -3.09
CA GLU A 415 7.49 14.23 -4.08
C GLU A 415 6.82 14.20 -5.47
N THR A 416 5.50 14.06 -5.49
CA THR A 416 4.75 13.65 -6.69
C THR A 416 3.63 14.60 -7.12
N GLY A 417 3.46 15.70 -6.39
CA GLY A 417 2.47 16.72 -6.67
C GLY A 417 1.03 16.22 -6.55
N LEU A 418 0.10 17.03 -7.09
CA LEU A 418 -1.32 16.74 -7.03
C LEU A 418 -1.67 15.42 -7.74
N PHE A 419 -0.98 15.10 -8.84
CA PHE A 419 -1.25 13.87 -9.59
C PHE A 419 -1.00 12.63 -8.73
N GLY A 420 0.12 12.55 -8.02
CA GLY A 420 0.46 11.36 -7.24
C GLY A 420 -0.38 11.18 -6.00
N ILE A 421 -0.69 12.26 -5.27
CA ILE A 421 -1.58 12.16 -4.12
C ILE A 421 -3.00 11.74 -4.54
N LEU A 422 -3.51 12.23 -5.69
CA LEU A 422 -4.82 11.82 -6.19
C LEU A 422 -4.84 10.35 -6.61
N VAL A 423 -3.79 9.86 -7.27
CA VAL A 423 -3.66 8.44 -7.62
C VAL A 423 -3.59 7.58 -6.37
N PHE A 424 -2.84 8.00 -5.34
CA PHE A 424 -2.75 7.29 -4.07
C PHE A 424 -4.11 7.25 -3.34
N VAL A 425 -4.80 8.39 -3.23
CA VAL A 425 -6.13 8.45 -2.59
C VAL A 425 -7.14 7.60 -3.36
N ALA A 426 -7.13 7.66 -4.69
CA ALA A 426 -7.96 6.79 -5.52
C ALA A 426 -7.63 5.31 -5.27
N LEU A 427 -6.35 4.94 -5.20
CA LEU A 427 -5.91 3.58 -4.93
C LEU A 427 -6.45 3.08 -3.58
N CYS A 428 -6.29 3.87 -2.52
CA CYS A 428 -6.82 3.57 -1.20
C CYS A 428 -8.36 3.47 -1.18
N TYR A 429 -9.06 4.36 -1.87
CA TYR A 429 -10.51 4.32 -1.96
C TYR A 429 -11.00 3.06 -2.68
N PHE A 430 -10.44 2.74 -3.86
CA PHE A 430 -10.90 1.61 -4.66
C PHE A 430 -10.53 0.26 -4.04
N ILE A 431 -9.40 0.16 -3.33
CA ILE A 431 -9.05 -1.08 -2.61
C ILE A 431 -10.00 -1.30 -1.44
N ILE A 432 -10.31 -0.27 -0.64
CA ILE A 432 -11.29 -0.37 0.45
C ILE A 432 -12.66 -0.71 -0.12
N ARG A 433 -13.10 -0.07 -1.20
CA ARG A 433 -14.37 -0.35 -1.88
C ARG A 433 -14.44 -1.82 -2.32
N GLN A 434 -13.40 -2.35 -2.96
CA GLN A 434 -13.35 -3.75 -3.38
C GLN A 434 -13.45 -4.71 -2.20
N LEU A 435 -12.73 -4.45 -1.11
CA LEU A 435 -12.80 -5.26 0.10
C LEU A 435 -14.20 -5.21 0.74
N LEU A 436 -14.85 -4.04 0.78
CA LEU A 436 -16.22 -3.90 1.26
C LEU A 436 -17.23 -4.64 0.36
N MET A 437 -16.99 -4.69 -0.95
CA MET A 437 -17.79 -5.52 -1.87
C MET A 437 -17.60 -7.01 -1.59
N VAL A 438 -16.37 -7.48 -1.31
CA VAL A 438 -16.13 -8.87 -0.87
C VAL A 438 -16.90 -9.15 0.42
N PHE A 439 -16.82 -8.26 1.40
CA PHE A 439 -17.52 -8.39 2.67
C PHE A 439 -19.04 -8.49 2.49
N LYS A 440 -19.64 -7.65 1.64
CA LYS A 440 -21.09 -7.58 1.43
C LYS A 440 -21.64 -8.72 0.56
N HIS A 441 -20.91 -9.13 -0.48
CA HIS A 441 -21.45 -9.99 -1.54
C HIS A 441 -20.85 -11.39 -1.59
N SER A 442 -19.70 -11.66 -0.96
CA SER A 442 -19.12 -13.00 -0.97
C SER A 442 -19.96 -13.98 -0.15
N LYS A 443 -20.27 -15.15 -0.72
CA LYS A 443 -20.90 -16.27 0.01
C LYS A 443 -19.95 -16.95 0.99
N ASN A 444 -18.64 -16.71 0.88
CA ASN A 444 -17.64 -17.35 1.72
C ASN A 444 -17.27 -16.48 2.92
N ARG A 445 -17.69 -16.93 4.12
CA ARG A 445 -17.43 -16.25 5.39
C ARG A 445 -15.94 -16.00 5.67
N ARG A 446 -15.05 -16.89 5.23
CA ARG A 446 -13.60 -16.71 5.42
C ARG A 446 -13.07 -15.53 4.62
N LEU A 447 -13.51 -15.38 3.37
CA LEU A 447 -13.13 -14.25 2.52
C LEU A 447 -13.70 -12.93 3.06
N GLN A 448 -14.93 -12.94 3.59
CA GLN A 448 -15.51 -11.76 4.25
C GLN A 448 -14.67 -11.30 5.45
N ILE A 449 -14.26 -12.23 6.33
CA ILE A 449 -13.46 -11.91 7.53
C ILE A 449 -12.07 -11.39 7.14
N LEU A 450 -11.41 -12.01 6.14
CA LEU A 450 -10.14 -11.51 5.61
C LEU A 450 -10.28 -10.12 4.98
N ALA A 451 -11.40 -9.85 4.29
CA ALA A 451 -11.65 -8.53 3.71
C ALA A 451 -11.71 -7.44 4.79
N VAL A 452 -12.41 -7.73 5.90
CA VAL A 452 -12.49 -6.82 7.05
C VAL A 452 -11.12 -6.63 7.70
N ALA A 453 -10.30 -7.69 7.81
CA ALA A 453 -8.94 -7.58 8.32
C ALA A 453 -8.05 -6.65 7.48
N PHE A 454 -8.12 -6.77 6.15
CA PHE A 454 -7.40 -5.87 5.26
C PHE A 454 -7.90 -4.43 5.39
N VAL A 455 -9.22 -4.19 5.45
CA VAL A 455 -9.78 -2.84 5.67
C VAL A 455 -9.28 -2.26 6.99
N ALA A 456 -9.28 -3.04 8.07
CA ALA A 456 -8.78 -2.62 9.37
C ALA A 456 -7.29 -2.24 9.32
N GLY A 457 -6.46 -3.07 8.67
CA GLY A 457 -5.03 -2.80 8.50
C GLY A 457 -4.77 -1.54 7.66
N PHE A 458 -5.45 -1.40 6.51
CA PHE A 458 -5.36 -0.18 5.68
C PHE A 458 -5.79 1.06 6.45
N THR A 459 -6.91 0.98 7.18
CA THR A 459 -7.40 2.10 7.99
C THR A 459 -6.36 2.52 9.02
N GLY A 460 -5.79 1.55 9.74
CA GLY A 460 -4.75 1.84 10.74
C GLY A 460 -3.51 2.46 10.12
N PHE A 461 -3.02 1.89 9.01
CA PHE A 461 -1.87 2.41 8.28
C PHE A 461 -2.09 3.85 7.78
N LEU A 462 -3.28 4.16 7.24
CA LEU A 462 -3.64 5.49 6.76
C LEU A 462 -3.75 6.51 7.89
N ILE A 463 -4.29 6.12 9.05
CA ILE A 463 -4.33 6.98 10.24
C ILE A 463 -2.90 7.28 10.72
N GLN A 464 -2.05 6.26 10.84
CA GLN A 464 -0.64 6.44 11.20
C GLN A 464 0.11 7.30 10.17
N GLY A 465 -0.25 7.22 8.88
CA GLY A 465 0.32 8.05 7.82
C GLY A 465 0.12 9.56 7.99
N PHE A 466 -0.80 10.02 8.85
CA PHE A 466 -0.87 11.44 9.21
C PHE A 466 0.29 11.89 10.10
N PHE A 467 0.89 10.96 10.84
CA PHE A 467 1.86 11.24 11.89
C PHE A 467 3.28 10.75 11.57
N ASP A 468 3.46 10.00 10.49
CA ASP A 468 4.77 9.61 9.99
C ASP A 468 4.80 9.39 8.48
N ASN A 469 6.01 9.42 7.90
CA ASN A 469 6.21 9.06 6.51
C ASN A 469 6.47 7.55 6.37
N THR A 470 5.39 6.78 6.30
CA THR A 470 5.43 5.30 6.28
C THR A 470 6.21 4.74 5.08
N PHE A 471 6.28 5.46 3.96
CA PHE A 471 6.97 5.05 2.75
C PHE A 471 8.48 5.35 2.75
N TYR A 472 8.98 6.06 3.77
CA TYR A 472 10.42 6.26 3.96
C TYR A 472 11.17 4.93 4.09
N ASN A 473 10.53 3.90 4.64
CA ASN A 473 11.11 2.57 4.73
C ASN A 473 10.73 1.70 3.52
N TYR A 474 11.72 1.36 2.70
CA TYR A 474 11.55 0.53 1.50
C TYR A 474 10.86 -0.82 1.75
N ARG A 475 11.07 -1.46 2.93
CA ARG A 475 10.41 -2.74 3.25
C ARG A 475 8.93 -2.55 3.52
N MET A 476 8.56 -1.47 4.23
CA MET A 476 7.14 -1.12 4.42
C MET A 476 6.48 -0.71 3.12
N TYR A 477 7.20 0.01 2.26
CA TYR A 477 6.73 0.33 0.91
C TYR A 477 6.39 -0.94 0.11
N MET A 478 7.31 -1.93 0.08
CA MET A 478 7.06 -3.22 -0.54
C MET A 478 5.85 -3.94 0.06
N LEU A 479 5.81 -4.05 1.39
CA LEU A 479 4.73 -4.73 2.11
C LEU A 479 3.37 -4.09 1.83
N PHE A 480 3.30 -2.77 1.77
CA PHE A 480 2.07 -2.06 1.41
C PHE A 480 1.56 -2.51 0.03
N PHE A 481 2.40 -2.49 -1.00
CA PHE A 481 1.99 -2.91 -2.36
C PHE A 481 1.71 -4.42 -2.46
N ALA A 482 2.40 -5.25 -1.69
CA ALA A 482 2.08 -6.67 -1.57
C ALA A 482 0.69 -6.88 -0.95
N ILE A 483 0.33 -6.13 0.10
CA ILE A 483 -0.99 -6.19 0.74
C ILE A 483 -2.07 -5.61 -0.18
N VAL A 484 -1.80 -4.53 -0.92
CA VAL A 484 -2.70 -4.02 -1.97
C VAL A 484 -2.97 -5.10 -3.03
N SER A 485 -1.95 -5.86 -3.43
CA SER A 485 -2.10 -6.96 -4.36
C SER A 485 -2.92 -8.13 -3.79
N LEU A 486 -2.68 -8.51 -2.53
CA LEU A 486 -3.49 -9.53 -1.84
C LEU A 486 -4.95 -9.07 -1.73
N ALA A 487 -5.21 -7.82 -1.37
CA ALA A 487 -6.56 -7.27 -1.27
C ALA A 487 -7.29 -7.27 -2.63
N ALA A 488 -6.63 -6.84 -3.70
CA ALA A 488 -7.19 -6.89 -5.06
C ALA A 488 -7.39 -8.33 -5.55
N SER A 489 -6.50 -9.24 -5.17
CA SER A 489 -6.66 -10.67 -5.47
C SER A 489 -7.80 -11.32 -4.70
N LEU A 490 -8.05 -10.89 -3.46
CA LEU A 490 -9.18 -11.35 -2.64
C LEU A 490 -10.50 -11.06 -3.36
N TYR A 491 -10.63 -9.87 -3.94
CA TYR A 491 -11.77 -9.47 -4.74
C TYR A 491 -11.97 -10.38 -5.96
N GLY A 492 -10.92 -10.60 -6.76
CA GLY A 492 -10.99 -11.51 -7.91
C GLY A 492 -11.32 -12.97 -7.53
N VAL A 493 -10.82 -13.45 -6.38
CA VAL A 493 -11.14 -14.79 -5.86
C VAL A 493 -12.60 -14.88 -5.42
N ALA A 494 -13.13 -13.82 -4.80
CA ALA A 494 -14.52 -13.78 -4.35
C ALA A 494 -15.50 -13.74 -5.53
N GLU A 495 -15.23 -12.97 -6.58
CA GLU A 495 -16.08 -12.90 -7.79
C GLU A 495 -16.16 -14.25 -8.52
N ARG A 496 -15.06 -15.00 -8.62
CA ARG A 496 -15.04 -16.32 -9.28
C ARG A 496 -15.91 -17.38 -8.57
N LYS A 497 -16.24 -17.15 -7.30
CA LYS A 497 -17.07 -18.05 -6.47
C LYS A 497 -18.48 -17.52 -6.22
N ALA A 498 -18.80 -16.31 -6.67
CA ALA A 498 -20.13 -15.71 -6.54
C ALA A 498 -21.10 -16.37 -7.53
#